data_AF-A0A3D1XB39-F1
#
_entry.id   AF-A0A3D1XB39-F1
#
_cell.length_a   1.000
_cell.length_b   1.000
_cell.length_c   1.000
_cell.angle_alpha   90.00
_cell.angle_beta   90.00
_cell.angle_gamma   90.00
#
_symmetry.space_group_name_H-M   'P 1'
#
loop_
_entity.id
_entity.type
_entity.pdbx_description
1 polymer ?
#
loop_
_entity_poly.entity_id
_entity_poly.type
_entity_poly.pdbx_seq_one_letter_code
_entity_poly.pdbx_strand_id
1 'polypeptide(L)'
;MLLTEEVIEMNRLISKCPVCHGTLQVTTLQCPDCGMELRNTFDLSAFNLLDCDQFEFLTTFLKNRGNLKEVQSDMQLSYPAAKKKLDELLAALHLSGTIDKAIPKEVDVSRMNVDYTSTRASEIIKAKLKAHGGHVTVYTVRGLPCEIYAEQDGTTFTSDKLPIKPAYDYKVFDDIVELLIKQGGRARKGNGRNYKLGEPGCEENTVVGTIALHRGRTIGESVFDPVFVMAAILEWAGIAENGRGELILADEYKEKL
;
A
#
# COMPACT_ATOMS: atom_id res chain seq x y z
N MET A 1 32.82 -23.63 -9.90
CA MET A 1 32.75 -23.21 -11.31
C MET A 1 32.78 -21.70 -11.28
N LEU A 2 33.97 -21.16 -11.53
CA LEU A 2 34.28 -19.74 -11.45
C LEU A 2 33.34 -18.98 -12.39
N LEU A 3 32.61 -18.00 -11.87
CA LEU A 3 32.02 -16.95 -12.70
C LEU A 3 33.21 -16.29 -13.41
N THR A 4 33.32 -16.48 -14.72
CA THR A 4 34.43 -15.98 -15.51
C THR A 4 34.49 -14.46 -15.40
N GLU A 5 35.70 -13.92 -15.29
CA GLU A 5 36.04 -12.49 -15.22
C GLU A 5 35.47 -11.66 -16.40
N GLU A 6 34.94 -12.31 -17.44
CA GLU A 6 34.41 -11.70 -18.67
C GLU A 6 33.16 -10.82 -18.49
N VAL A 7 32.41 -10.94 -17.38
CA VAL A 7 31.22 -10.07 -17.18
C VAL A 7 31.61 -8.67 -16.68
N ILE A 8 32.85 -8.47 -16.21
CA ILE A 8 33.23 -7.27 -15.43
C ILE A 8 33.93 -6.19 -16.27
N GLU A 9 34.55 -6.50 -17.42
CA GLU A 9 35.12 -5.46 -18.31
C GLU A 9 34.15 -5.03 -19.42
N MET A 10 32.94 -4.59 -19.05
CA MET A 10 32.14 -3.78 -19.95
C MET A 10 32.71 -2.36 -19.94
N ASN A 11 33.39 -1.94 -21.01
CA ASN A 11 33.87 -0.57 -21.15
C ASN A 11 32.67 0.38 -21.12
N ARG A 12 32.41 0.95 -19.94
CA ARG A 12 31.17 1.68 -19.67
C ARG A 12 31.13 2.92 -20.55
N LEU A 13 29.99 3.12 -21.20
CA LEU A 13 29.71 4.37 -21.92
C LEU A 13 29.93 5.55 -20.98
N ILE A 14 30.82 6.46 -21.39
CA ILE A 14 31.01 7.73 -20.70
C ILE A 14 29.74 8.55 -20.97
N SER A 15 28.90 8.69 -19.95
CA SER A 15 27.61 9.39 -20.05
C SER A 15 27.70 10.88 -19.74
N LYS A 16 28.86 11.35 -19.25
CA LYS A 16 29.10 12.75 -18.85
C LYS A 16 30.31 13.33 -19.56
N CYS A 17 30.18 14.56 -20.05
CA CYS A 17 31.28 15.28 -20.65
C CYS A 17 32.35 15.61 -19.59
N PRO A 18 33.62 15.23 -19.77
CA PRO A 18 34.68 15.49 -18.79
C PRO A 18 35.02 16.98 -18.65
N VAL A 19 34.55 17.83 -19.58
CA VAL A 19 34.81 19.27 -19.58
C VAL A 19 33.70 20.06 -18.88
N CYS A 20 32.44 19.77 -19.19
CA CYS A 20 31.30 20.57 -18.69
C CYS A 20 30.32 19.78 -17.81
N HIS A 21 30.54 18.48 -17.61
CA HIS A 21 29.67 17.57 -16.87
C HIS A 21 28.23 17.44 -17.43
N GLY A 22 27.97 17.96 -18.63
CA GLY A 22 26.72 17.74 -19.36
C GLY A 22 26.56 16.27 -19.78
N THR A 23 25.33 15.82 -19.96
CA THR A 23 25.05 14.45 -20.45
C THR A 23 25.45 14.33 -21.92
N LEU A 24 26.25 13.31 -22.24
CA LEU A 24 26.66 13.01 -23.61
C LEU A 24 25.54 12.28 -24.36
N GLN A 25 25.48 12.46 -25.68
CA GLN A 25 24.57 11.76 -26.57
C GLN A 25 25.36 10.77 -27.43
N VAL A 26 24.74 9.63 -27.72
CA VAL A 26 25.30 8.67 -28.68
C VAL A 26 24.85 9.11 -30.07
N THR A 27 25.79 9.34 -30.98
CA THR A 27 25.50 9.83 -32.35
C THR A 27 25.69 8.77 -33.43
N THR A 28 26.42 7.70 -33.12
CA THR A 28 26.79 6.64 -34.07
C THR A 28 26.76 5.30 -33.36
N LEU A 29 26.07 4.33 -33.95
CA LEU A 29 26.13 2.91 -33.58
C LEU A 29 26.77 2.14 -34.74
N GLN A 30 27.66 1.19 -34.45
CA GLN A 30 28.29 0.35 -35.46
C GLN A 30 27.99 -1.13 -35.17
N CYS A 31 27.54 -1.86 -36.19
CA CYS A 31 27.42 -3.31 -36.09
C CYS A 31 28.81 -3.95 -36.25
N PRO A 32 29.30 -4.74 -35.27
CA PRO A 32 30.61 -5.37 -35.37
C PRO A 32 30.66 -6.48 -36.43
N ASP A 33 29.53 -7.10 -36.78
CA ASP A 33 29.48 -8.25 -37.68
C ASP A 33 29.49 -7.87 -39.16
N CYS A 34 28.80 -6.78 -39.54
CA CYS A 34 28.67 -6.35 -40.93
C CYS A 34 29.22 -4.94 -41.20
N GLY A 35 29.69 -4.23 -40.17
CA GLY A 35 30.28 -2.90 -40.29
C GLY A 35 29.28 -1.77 -40.56
N MET A 36 27.98 -2.06 -40.63
CA MET A 36 26.94 -1.03 -40.85
C MET A 36 27.00 0.04 -39.74
N GLU A 37 27.08 1.30 -40.14
CA GLU A 37 26.97 2.45 -39.25
C GLU A 37 25.57 3.05 -39.30
N LEU A 38 24.97 3.25 -38.13
CA LEU A 38 23.73 4.00 -37.97
C LEU A 38 24.06 5.33 -37.29
N ARG A 39 23.87 6.43 -38.01
CA ARG A 39 24.10 7.80 -37.51
C ARG A 39 22.77 8.47 -37.21
N ASN A 40 22.51 8.70 -35.94
CA ASN A 40 21.33 9.40 -35.45
C ASN A 40 21.58 9.91 -34.04
N THR A 41 20.71 10.76 -33.50
CA THR A 41 20.73 11.11 -32.08
C THR A 41 20.04 10.00 -31.29
N PHE A 42 20.80 9.30 -30.45
CA PHE A 42 20.28 8.26 -29.56
C PHE A 42 20.37 8.73 -28.11
N ASP A 43 19.26 8.54 -27.39
CA ASP A 43 19.20 8.82 -25.96
C ASP A 43 19.82 7.69 -25.15
N LEU A 44 20.49 8.05 -24.07
CA LEU A 44 20.97 7.11 -23.06
C LEU A 44 19.80 6.72 -22.17
N SER A 45 19.66 5.42 -21.87
CA SER A 45 18.67 4.95 -20.90
C SER A 45 19.07 5.35 -19.47
N ALA A 46 18.12 5.35 -18.54
CA ALA A 46 18.39 5.64 -17.13
C ALA A 46 19.47 4.71 -16.53
N PHE A 47 19.56 3.47 -17.00
CA PHE A 47 20.60 2.51 -16.60
C PHE A 47 22.01 2.95 -17.02
N ASN A 48 22.15 3.62 -18.16
CA ASN A 48 23.43 4.16 -18.62
C ASN A 48 23.88 5.38 -17.80
N LEU A 49 22.96 5.99 -17.05
CA LEU A 49 23.21 7.19 -16.25
C LEU A 49 23.50 6.91 -14.78
N LEU A 50 23.34 5.66 -14.32
CA LEU A 50 23.67 5.28 -12.94
C LEU A 50 25.13 5.63 -12.62
N ASP A 51 25.43 6.03 -11.40
CA ASP A 51 26.83 6.13 -10.95
C ASP A 51 27.44 4.74 -10.66
N CYS A 52 28.68 4.69 -10.17
CA CYS A 52 29.36 3.43 -9.84
C CYS A 52 28.70 2.72 -8.66
N ASP A 53 28.38 3.47 -7.59
CA ASP A 53 27.78 2.95 -6.37
C ASP A 53 26.38 2.37 -6.61
N GLN A 54 25.56 3.06 -7.40
CA GLN A 54 24.22 2.64 -7.79
C GLN A 54 24.26 1.36 -8.64
N PHE A 55 25.22 1.27 -9.56
CA PHE A 55 25.38 0.09 -10.41
C PHE A 55 25.89 -1.13 -9.63
N GLU A 56 26.83 -0.92 -8.71
CA GLU A 56 27.31 -1.96 -7.80
C GLU A 56 26.17 -2.48 -6.91
N PHE A 57 25.36 -1.57 -6.36
CA PHE A 57 24.19 -1.93 -5.58
C PHE A 57 23.17 -2.71 -6.42
N LEU A 58 22.86 -2.25 -7.64
CA LEU A 58 21.95 -2.94 -8.56
C LEU A 58 22.42 -4.37 -8.85
N THR A 59 23.69 -4.53 -9.20
CA THR A 59 24.28 -5.84 -9.51
C THR A 59 24.21 -6.78 -8.30
N THR A 60 24.56 -6.28 -7.12
CA THR A 60 24.51 -7.04 -5.87
C THR A 60 23.08 -7.42 -5.49
N PHE A 61 22.13 -6.51 -5.68
CA PHE A 61 20.71 -6.76 -5.44
C PHE A 61 20.16 -7.86 -6.36
N LEU A 62 20.48 -7.82 -7.66
CA LEU A 62 20.07 -8.84 -8.62
C LEU A 62 20.75 -10.20 -8.37
N LYS A 63 22.04 -10.21 -8.02
CA LYS A 63 22.78 -11.42 -7.62
C LYS A 63 22.09 -12.14 -6.46
N ASN A 64 21.61 -11.38 -5.48
CA ASN A 64 20.87 -11.88 -4.32
C ASN A 64 19.34 -12.00 -4.57
N ARG A 65 18.90 -12.00 -5.84
CA ARG A 65 17.48 -12.16 -6.24
C ARG A 65 16.51 -11.19 -5.53
N GLY A 66 17.00 -10.00 -5.18
CA GLY A 66 16.24 -8.98 -4.47
C GLY A 66 16.14 -9.15 -2.95
N ASN A 67 16.87 -10.10 -2.35
CA ASN A 67 16.89 -10.28 -0.90
C ASN A 67 17.75 -9.20 -0.21
N LEU A 68 17.10 -8.16 0.32
CA LEU A 68 17.79 -7.02 0.93
C LEU A 68 18.62 -7.39 2.19
N LYS A 69 18.33 -8.51 2.87
CA LYS A 69 19.14 -8.99 4.01
C LYS A 69 20.45 -9.63 3.57
N GLU A 70 20.45 -10.29 2.42
CA GLU A 70 21.68 -10.83 1.83
C GLU A 70 22.54 -9.70 1.28
N VAL A 71 21.93 -8.72 0.61
CA VAL A 71 22.61 -7.49 0.17
C VAL A 71 23.24 -6.72 1.34
N GLN A 72 22.53 -6.64 2.47
CA GLN A 72 23.07 -6.05 3.69
C GLN A 72 24.39 -6.72 4.12
N SER A 73 24.42 -8.05 4.05
CA SER A 73 25.56 -8.86 4.49
C SER A 73 26.72 -8.75 3.48
N ASP A 74 26.43 -8.86 2.18
CA ASP A 74 27.41 -8.77 1.10
C ASP A 74 28.09 -7.39 1.04
N MET A 75 27.32 -6.31 1.23
CA MET A 75 27.82 -4.93 1.17
C MET A 75 28.23 -4.37 2.54
N GLN A 76 28.15 -5.16 3.62
CA GLN A 76 28.46 -4.75 4.99
C GLN A 76 27.71 -3.48 5.45
N LEU A 77 26.44 -3.38 5.09
CA LEU A 77 25.57 -2.23 5.41
C LEU A 77 24.68 -2.52 6.62
N SER A 78 24.05 -1.48 7.17
CA SER A 78 22.87 -1.65 8.00
C SER A 78 21.63 -1.82 7.12
N TYR A 79 20.59 -2.51 7.61
CA TYR A 79 19.33 -2.65 6.86
C TYR A 79 18.73 -1.29 6.45
N PRO A 80 18.71 -0.25 7.31
CA PRO A 80 18.30 1.10 6.89
C PRO A 80 19.17 1.69 5.77
N ALA A 81 20.48 1.48 5.79
CA ALA A 81 21.38 1.97 4.75
C ALA A 81 21.17 1.24 3.41
N ALA A 82 20.98 -0.09 3.44
CA ALA A 82 20.67 -0.88 2.26
C ALA A 82 19.31 -0.46 1.65
N LYS A 83 18.30 -0.19 2.49
CA LYS A 83 17.00 0.34 2.05
C LYS A 83 17.16 1.72 1.39
N LYS A 84 17.90 2.64 2.02
CA LYS A 84 18.15 3.97 1.45
C LYS A 84 18.81 3.91 0.07
N LYS A 85 19.82 3.04 -0.11
CA LYS A 85 20.47 2.83 -1.41
C LYS A 85 19.51 2.24 -2.47
N LEU A 86 18.59 1.36 -2.06
CA LEU A 86 17.54 0.88 -2.96
C LEU A 86 16.60 2.00 -3.39
N ASP A 87 16.16 2.85 -2.46
CA ASP A 87 15.30 4.00 -2.76
C ASP A 87 15.99 5.00 -3.70
N GLU A 88 17.27 5.30 -3.47
CA GLU A 88 18.11 6.15 -4.33
C GLU A 88 18.27 5.56 -5.74
N LEU A 89 18.51 4.25 -5.85
CA LEU A 89 18.61 3.54 -7.13
C LEU A 89 17.28 3.58 -7.90
N LEU A 90 16.16 3.34 -7.23
CA LEU A 90 14.82 3.40 -7.84
C LEU A 90 14.52 4.81 -8.36
N ALA A 91 14.90 5.85 -7.61
CA ALA A 91 14.77 7.24 -8.05
C ALA A 91 15.62 7.53 -9.29
N ALA A 92 16.87 7.07 -9.32
CA ALA A 92 17.78 7.24 -10.45
C ALA A 92 17.30 6.52 -11.72
N LEU A 93 16.63 5.38 -11.57
CA LEU A 93 16.05 4.62 -12.68
C LEU A 93 14.68 5.13 -13.13
N HIS A 94 14.13 6.15 -12.48
CA HIS A 94 12.74 6.58 -12.63
C HIS A 94 11.73 5.44 -12.39
N LEU A 95 12.13 4.44 -11.59
CA LEU A 95 11.33 3.29 -11.17
C LEU A 95 10.78 3.46 -9.75
N SER A 96 11.04 4.60 -9.12
CA SER A 96 10.29 5.08 -7.97
C SER A 96 8.84 5.37 -8.39
N GLY A 97 8.10 4.33 -8.74
CA GLY A 97 6.65 4.40 -8.85
C GLY A 97 6.09 4.71 -7.46
N THR A 98 5.30 5.78 -7.39
CA THR A 98 4.22 5.95 -6.39
C THR A 98 4.67 5.93 -4.91
N ILE A 99 5.26 7.04 -4.44
CA ILE A 99 4.61 7.70 -3.31
C ILE A 99 3.46 8.48 -3.94
N ASP A 100 2.29 7.86 -3.99
CA ASP A 100 0.96 8.44 -4.24
C ASP A 100 0.94 9.87 -4.82
N LYS A 101 1.22 9.98 -6.12
CA LYS A 101 0.35 10.74 -7.01
C LYS A 101 -0.04 9.83 -8.15
N ALA A 102 -0.88 8.84 -7.85
CA ALA A 102 -2.06 8.74 -8.70
C ALA A 102 -2.58 10.18 -8.76
N ILE A 103 -2.71 10.75 -9.97
CA ILE A 103 -3.68 11.84 -10.14
C ILE A 103 -4.89 11.35 -9.34
N PRO A 104 -5.35 12.05 -8.28
CA PRO A 104 -6.50 11.60 -7.54
C PRO A 104 -7.51 11.27 -8.61
N LYS A 105 -7.92 9.99 -8.73
CA LYS A 105 -9.16 9.73 -9.47
C LYS A 105 -10.11 10.65 -8.76
N GLU A 106 -10.54 11.74 -9.40
CA GLU A 106 -11.51 12.63 -8.79
C GLU A 106 -12.67 11.73 -8.42
N VAL A 107 -12.77 11.42 -7.14
CA VAL A 107 -13.79 10.51 -6.68
C VAL A 107 -15.05 11.34 -6.70
N ASP A 108 -15.95 11.01 -7.60
CA ASP A 108 -17.22 11.70 -7.69
C ASP A 108 -18.05 11.39 -6.43
N VAL A 109 -17.97 12.29 -5.46
CA VAL A 109 -18.73 12.26 -4.21
C VAL A 109 -20.03 13.06 -4.29
N SER A 110 -20.45 13.49 -5.49
CA SER A 110 -21.68 14.28 -5.66
C SER A 110 -22.92 13.56 -5.14
N ARG A 111 -22.97 12.24 -5.32
CA ARG A 111 -24.06 11.35 -4.86
C ARG A 111 -23.95 10.93 -3.39
N MET A 112 -22.83 11.23 -2.73
CA MET A 112 -22.65 10.91 -1.32
C MET A 112 -23.44 11.89 -0.45
N ASN A 113 -24.65 11.51 -0.06
CA ASN A 113 -25.44 12.26 0.90
C ASN A 113 -24.98 11.95 2.33
N VAL A 114 -24.76 13.01 3.11
CA VAL A 114 -24.21 12.93 4.47
C VAL A 114 -25.12 13.71 5.40
N ASP A 115 -25.59 13.06 6.46
CA ASP A 115 -26.22 13.74 7.58
C ASP A 115 -25.17 14.16 8.60
N TYR A 116 -24.74 15.41 8.53
CA TYR A 116 -23.73 15.98 9.42
C TYR A 116 -24.20 16.15 10.88
N THR A 117 -25.49 15.94 11.16
CA THR A 117 -26.03 15.99 12.53
C THR A 117 -26.06 14.62 13.20
N SER A 118 -25.86 13.55 12.43
CA SER A 118 -25.90 12.18 12.93
C SER A 118 -24.64 11.82 13.70
N THR A 119 -24.81 11.06 14.78
CA THR A 119 -23.71 10.46 15.56
C THR A 119 -23.38 9.05 15.10
N ARG A 120 -24.05 8.53 14.06
CA ARG A 120 -23.79 7.21 13.50
C ARG A 120 -22.39 7.12 12.90
N ALA A 121 -21.73 5.98 13.10
CA ALA A 121 -20.40 5.73 12.58
C ALA A 121 -20.34 5.85 11.05
N SER A 122 -21.36 5.32 10.37
CA SER A 122 -21.50 5.41 8.91
C SER A 122 -21.53 6.86 8.42
N GLU A 123 -22.31 7.74 9.06
CA GLU A 123 -22.42 9.16 8.68
C GLU A 123 -21.14 9.93 8.97
N ILE A 124 -20.49 9.68 10.11
CA ILE A 124 -19.20 10.31 10.47
C ILE A 124 -18.12 9.94 9.47
N ILE A 125 -18.02 8.66 9.10
CA ILE A 125 -17.02 8.18 8.14
C ILE A 125 -17.29 8.77 6.76
N LYS A 126 -18.55 8.77 6.29
CA LYS A 126 -18.92 9.43 5.03
C LYS A 126 -18.59 10.92 5.05
N ALA A 127 -18.91 11.64 6.14
CA ALA A 127 -18.63 13.06 6.29
C ALA A 127 -17.12 13.35 6.16
N LYS A 128 -16.30 12.59 6.91
CA LYS A 128 -14.83 12.73 6.85
C LYS A 128 -14.29 12.38 5.47
N LEU A 129 -14.74 11.28 4.87
CA LEU A 129 -14.26 10.85 3.56
C LEU A 129 -14.64 11.86 2.46
N LYS A 130 -15.87 12.38 2.49
CA LYS A 130 -16.32 13.45 1.58
C LYS A 130 -15.51 14.73 1.74
N ALA A 131 -15.19 15.12 2.98
CA ALA A 131 -14.35 16.29 3.25
C ALA A 131 -12.91 16.14 2.72
N HIS A 132 -12.44 14.90 2.53
CA HIS A 132 -11.15 14.58 1.91
C HIS A 132 -11.25 14.30 0.39
N GLY A 133 -12.37 14.66 -0.25
CA GLY A 133 -12.53 14.47 -1.69
C GLY A 133 -12.79 13.02 -2.10
N GLY A 134 -13.29 12.18 -1.19
CA GLY A 134 -13.68 10.81 -1.46
C GLY A 134 -12.54 9.78 -1.45
N HIS A 135 -11.32 10.19 -1.11
CA HIS A 135 -10.15 9.31 -0.99
C HIS A 135 -9.32 9.68 0.23
N VAL A 136 -8.82 8.67 0.94
CA VAL A 136 -7.91 8.86 2.06
C VAL A 136 -6.99 7.65 2.24
N THR A 137 -5.79 7.89 2.74
CA THR A 137 -4.91 6.85 3.24
C THR A 137 -5.05 6.73 4.75
N VAL A 138 -5.48 5.56 5.23
CA VAL A 138 -5.51 5.21 6.66
C VAL A 138 -4.38 4.24 6.99
N TYR A 139 -4.02 4.11 8.26
CA TYR A 139 -2.91 3.27 8.69
C TYR A 139 -3.40 2.18 9.62
N THR A 140 -2.99 0.93 9.35
CA THR A 140 -3.25 -0.19 10.26
C THR A 140 -2.47 -0.03 11.57
N VAL A 141 -2.81 -0.82 12.60
CA VAL A 141 -2.05 -0.90 13.86
C VAL A 141 -0.56 -1.21 13.69
N ARG A 142 -0.14 -1.73 12.53
CA ARG A 142 1.28 -1.99 12.18
C ARG A 142 1.94 -0.84 11.42
N GLY A 143 1.25 0.29 11.23
CA GLY A 143 1.69 1.43 10.43
C GLY A 143 1.68 1.19 8.92
N LEU A 144 1.03 0.11 8.44
CA LEU A 144 0.92 -0.15 7.01
C LEU A 144 -0.22 0.69 6.40
N PRO A 145 0.01 1.40 5.29
CA PRO A 145 -1.02 2.21 4.64
C PRO A 145 -2.07 1.34 3.94
N CYS A 146 -3.32 1.81 3.98
CA CYS A 146 -4.47 1.29 3.26
C CYS A 146 -5.19 2.48 2.64
N GLU A 147 -5.40 2.46 1.33
CA GLU A 147 -6.17 3.48 0.64
C GLU A 147 -7.65 3.12 0.68
N ILE A 148 -8.49 4.11 0.97
CA ILE A 148 -9.94 4.00 1.04
C ILE A 148 -10.53 4.94 0.00
N TYR A 149 -11.44 4.41 -0.81
CA TYR A 149 -12.10 5.14 -1.89
C TYR A 149 -13.61 5.08 -1.71
N ALA A 150 -14.27 6.22 -1.79
CA ALA A 150 -15.72 6.26 -1.94
C ALA A 150 -16.12 5.76 -3.33
N GLU A 151 -17.19 4.98 -3.40
CA GLU A 151 -17.75 4.56 -4.68
C GLU A 151 -18.77 5.58 -5.20
N GLN A 152 -18.97 5.60 -6.52
CA GLN A 152 -19.86 6.55 -7.21
C GLN A 152 -21.34 6.39 -6.80
N ASP A 153 -21.72 5.28 -6.16
CA ASP A 153 -23.08 5.09 -5.64
C ASP A 153 -23.38 5.94 -4.40
N GLY A 154 -22.35 6.54 -3.77
CA GLY A 154 -22.48 7.38 -2.58
C GLY A 154 -22.80 6.63 -1.28
N THR A 155 -22.89 5.30 -1.33
CA THR A 155 -23.32 4.42 -0.22
C THR A 155 -22.33 3.31 0.11
N THR A 156 -21.33 3.08 -0.76
CA THR A 156 -20.29 2.09 -0.56
C THR A 156 -18.88 2.69 -0.66
N PHE A 157 -17.89 1.89 -0.25
CA PHE A 157 -16.47 2.19 -0.33
C PHE A 157 -15.65 0.94 -0.68
N THR A 158 -14.45 1.17 -1.21
CA THR A 158 -13.45 0.13 -1.49
C THR A 158 -12.11 0.45 -0.85
N SER A 159 -11.23 -0.54 -0.81
CA SER A 159 -9.85 -0.38 -0.39
C SER A 159 -8.90 -1.19 -1.27
N ASP A 160 -7.69 -0.68 -1.50
CA ASP A 160 -6.62 -1.38 -2.20
C ASP A 160 -6.24 -2.71 -1.51
N LYS A 161 -6.46 -2.82 -0.20
CA LYS A 161 -6.22 -4.04 0.59
C LYS A 161 -7.42 -4.99 0.68
N LEU A 162 -8.58 -4.60 0.14
CA LEU A 162 -9.82 -5.40 0.15
C LEU A 162 -10.36 -5.55 -1.29
N PRO A 163 -9.75 -6.39 -2.15
CA PRO A 163 -10.19 -6.58 -3.53
C PRO A 163 -11.43 -7.48 -3.62
N ILE A 164 -12.51 -7.11 -2.93
CA ILE A 164 -13.73 -7.91 -2.79
C ILE A 164 -14.89 -7.21 -3.50
N LYS A 165 -15.72 -8.01 -4.18
CA LYS A 165 -17.00 -7.57 -4.74
C LYS A 165 -18.18 -8.34 -4.12
N PRO A 166 -19.33 -7.68 -3.88
CA PRO A 166 -19.54 -6.24 -4.00
C PRO A 166 -18.76 -5.45 -2.94
N ALA A 167 -18.58 -4.14 -3.16
CA ALA A 167 -17.98 -3.19 -2.22
C ALA A 167 -18.68 -3.22 -0.84
N TYR A 168 -18.05 -2.65 0.18
CA TYR A 168 -18.65 -2.55 1.51
C TYR A 168 -19.53 -1.32 1.59
N ASP A 169 -20.75 -1.45 2.11
CA ASP A 169 -21.56 -0.30 2.47
C ASP A 169 -21.13 0.25 3.84
N TYR A 170 -21.37 1.55 4.07
CA TYR A 170 -20.95 2.21 5.31
C TYR A 170 -21.69 1.70 6.56
N LYS A 171 -22.84 1.02 6.43
CA LYS A 171 -23.60 0.55 7.61
C LYS A 171 -22.86 -0.57 8.34
N VAL A 172 -21.89 -1.23 7.70
CA VAL A 172 -20.98 -2.17 8.39
C VAL A 172 -20.33 -1.54 9.63
N PHE A 173 -20.04 -0.24 9.61
CA PHE A 173 -19.46 0.46 10.74
C PHE A 173 -20.46 0.69 11.87
N ASP A 174 -21.74 0.88 11.54
CA ASP A 174 -22.79 0.99 12.56
C ASP A 174 -22.95 -0.34 13.29
N ASP A 175 -22.94 -1.46 12.56
CA ASP A 175 -23.05 -2.81 13.14
C ASP A 175 -21.84 -3.13 14.04
N ILE A 176 -20.62 -2.72 13.63
CA ILE A 176 -19.43 -2.84 14.48
C ILE A 176 -19.58 -2.00 15.75
N VAL A 177 -20.04 -0.74 15.65
CA VAL A 177 -20.24 0.10 16.84
C VAL A 177 -21.32 -0.47 17.74
N GLU A 178 -22.42 -0.97 17.18
CA GLU A 178 -23.48 -1.63 17.96
C GLU A 178 -22.94 -2.86 18.72
N LEU A 179 -22.09 -3.66 18.07
CA LEU A 179 -21.37 -4.77 18.72
C LEU A 179 -20.54 -4.27 19.90
N LEU A 180 -19.76 -3.21 19.72
CA LEU A 180 -18.90 -2.65 20.77
C LEU A 180 -19.75 -2.17 21.95
N ILE A 181 -20.84 -1.43 21.69
CA ILE A 181 -21.76 -0.96 22.73
C ILE A 181 -22.35 -2.14 23.52
N LYS A 182 -22.84 -3.17 22.83
CA LYS A 182 -23.40 -4.39 23.45
C LYS A 182 -22.40 -5.13 24.35
N GLN A 183 -21.10 -4.97 24.10
CA GLN A 183 -20.02 -5.61 24.87
C GLN A 183 -19.29 -4.64 25.82
N GLY A 184 -19.95 -3.55 26.24
CA GLY A 184 -19.39 -2.63 27.23
C GLY A 184 -18.28 -1.73 26.66
N GLY A 185 -18.36 -1.44 25.36
CA GLY A 185 -17.45 -0.54 24.65
C GLY A 185 -16.22 -1.19 24.04
N ARG A 186 -16.12 -2.53 24.03
CA ARG A 186 -14.99 -3.24 23.42
C ARG A 186 -15.40 -4.60 22.86
N ALA A 187 -14.71 -5.07 21.81
CA ALA A 187 -14.91 -6.40 21.27
C ALA A 187 -13.61 -7.00 20.73
N ARG A 188 -13.49 -8.33 20.79
CA ARG A 188 -12.39 -9.06 20.13
C ARG A 188 -12.51 -8.89 18.63
N LYS A 189 -11.38 -8.66 17.95
CA LYS A 189 -11.33 -8.58 16.49
C LYS A 189 -11.73 -9.90 15.81
N GLY A 190 -11.32 -11.02 16.40
CA GLY A 190 -11.47 -12.34 15.83
C GLY A 190 -10.47 -12.64 14.72
N ASN A 191 -10.64 -13.77 14.06
CA ASN A 191 -9.79 -14.29 13.00
C ASN A 191 -10.63 -15.08 11.98
N GLY A 192 -11.06 -14.40 10.92
CA GLY A 192 -11.85 -15.03 9.86
C GLY A 192 -11.01 -15.83 8.86
N ARG A 193 -9.67 -15.72 8.92
CA ARG A 193 -8.76 -16.40 7.98
C ARG A 193 -8.61 -17.88 8.30
N ASN A 194 -8.65 -18.21 9.59
CA ASN A 194 -8.37 -19.56 10.08
C ASN A 194 -9.62 -20.29 10.58
N TYR A 195 -10.74 -19.59 10.74
CA TYR A 195 -11.95 -20.10 11.35
C TYR A 195 -13.18 -19.74 10.53
N LYS A 196 -14.16 -20.63 10.51
CA LYS A 196 -15.48 -20.40 9.90
C LYS A 196 -16.36 -19.58 10.84
N LEU A 197 -17.37 -18.93 10.28
CA LEU A 197 -18.34 -18.16 11.07
C LEU A 197 -19.00 -19.06 12.13
N GLY A 198 -18.95 -18.64 13.39
CA GLY A 198 -19.47 -19.39 14.54
C GLY A 198 -18.45 -20.31 15.24
N GLU A 199 -17.25 -20.50 14.67
CA GLU A 199 -16.17 -21.21 15.36
C GLU A 199 -15.44 -20.31 16.38
N PRO A 200 -14.79 -20.87 17.41
CA PRO A 200 -14.02 -20.09 18.38
C PRO A 200 -12.96 -19.19 17.71
N GLY A 201 -13.10 -17.88 17.87
CA GLY A 201 -12.28 -16.87 17.20
C GLY A 201 -12.95 -16.19 16.00
N CYS A 202 -14.07 -16.70 15.49
CA CYS A 202 -14.89 -16.07 14.44
C CYS A 202 -16.39 -16.18 14.79
N GLU A 203 -16.71 -16.11 16.08
CA GLU A 203 -18.09 -16.08 16.56
C GLU A 203 -18.75 -14.73 16.23
N GLU A 204 -20.08 -14.70 16.28
CA GLU A 204 -20.92 -13.52 16.01
C GLU A 204 -20.59 -12.33 16.94
N ASN A 205 -20.04 -12.61 18.13
CA ASN A 205 -19.59 -11.60 19.08
C ASN A 205 -18.18 -11.03 18.78
N THR A 206 -17.54 -11.44 17.70
CA THR A 206 -16.27 -10.86 17.23
C THR A 206 -16.53 -9.83 16.13
N VAL A 207 -15.60 -8.88 15.95
CA VAL A 207 -15.70 -7.88 14.88
C VAL A 207 -15.77 -8.57 13.50
N VAL A 208 -14.93 -9.58 13.25
CA VAL A 208 -14.97 -10.33 11.98
C VAL A 208 -16.29 -11.07 11.79
N GLY A 209 -16.85 -11.67 12.84
CA GLY A 209 -18.13 -12.38 12.77
C GLY A 209 -19.29 -11.42 12.49
N THR A 210 -19.32 -10.27 13.15
CA THR A 210 -20.30 -9.20 12.88
C THR A 210 -20.22 -8.71 11.43
N ILE A 211 -19.02 -8.48 10.90
CA ILE A 211 -18.84 -8.08 9.50
C ILE A 211 -19.29 -9.19 8.54
N ALA A 212 -19.04 -10.46 8.87
CA ALA A 212 -19.48 -11.58 8.05
C ALA A 212 -21.01 -11.69 8.00
N LEU A 213 -21.69 -11.53 9.13
CA LEU A 213 -23.15 -11.51 9.21
C LEU A 213 -23.74 -10.35 8.43
N HIS A 214 -23.17 -9.15 8.57
CA HIS A 214 -23.55 -7.98 7.78
C HIS A 214 -23.46 -8.27 6.26
N ARG A 215 -22.46 -9.05 5.85
CA ARG A 215 -22.26 -9.51 4.47
C ARG A 215 -23.15 -10.70 4.05
N GLY A 216 -24.13 -11.06 4.87
CA GLY A 216 -25.09 -12.13 4.60
C GLY A 216 -24.50 -13.54 4.70
N ARG A 217 -23.37 -13.72 5.40
CA ARG A 217 -22.78 -15.05 5.63
C ARG A 217 -23.55 -15.81 6.70
N THR A 218 -23.61 -17.13 6.53
CA THR A 218 -24.26 -18.03 7.50
C THR A 218 -23.25 -18.82 8.32
N ILE A 219 -23.66 -19.30 9.49
CA ILE A 219 -22.81 -20.08 10.41
C ILE A 219 -22.25 -21.31 9.68
N GLY A 220 -20.95 -21.55 9.83
CA GLY A 220 -20.22 -22.65 9.18
C GLY A 220 -19.61 -22.29 7.81
N GLU A 221 -19.89 -21.09 7.26
CA GLU A 221 -19.22 -20.61 6.06
C GLU A 221 -17.82 -20.07 6.35
N SER A 222 -16.92 -20.25 5.38
CA SER A 222 -15.64 -19.53 5.36
C SER A 222 -15.90 -18.05 5.08
N VAL A 223 -15.17 -17.18 5.78
CA VAL A 223 -15.32 -15.73 5.65
C VAL A 223 -14.03 -15.07 5.18
N PHE A 224 -14.14 -13.89 4.62
CA PHE A 224 -12.98 -13.02 4.43
C PHE A 224 -12.75 -12.22 5.71
N ASP A 225 -11.49 -11.92 6.04
CA ASP A 225 -11.13 -11.11 7.21
C ASP A 225 -10.70 -9.69 6.81
N PRO A 226 -11.63 -8.71 6.85
CA PRO A 226 -11.35 -7.32 6.53
C PRO A 226 -11.02 -6.48 7.77
N VAL A 227 -10.90 -7.08 8.96
CA VAL A 227 -10.92 -6.34 10.23
C VAL A 227 -9.79 -5.33 10.33
N PHE A 228 -8.63 -5.63 9.76
CA PHE A 228 -7.48 -4.73 9.77
C PHE A 228 -7.75 -3.39 9.06
N VAL A 229 -8.57 -3.37 8.01
CA VAL A 229 -8.99 -2.15 7.32
C VAL A 229 -10.13 -1.47 8.08
N MET A 230 -11.14 -2.23 8.50
CA MET A 230 -12.29 -1.66 9.23
C MET A 230 -11.86 -0.98 10.53
N ALA A 231 -10.96 -1.61 11.27
CA ALA A 231 -10.40 -1.04 12.49
C ALA A 231 -9.57 0.23 12.24
N ALA A 232 -8.79 0.26 11.15
CA ALA A 232 -8.02 1.45 10.76
C ALA A 232 -8.93 2.63 10.37
N ILE A 233 -10.05 2.36 9.68
CA ILE A 233 -11.05 3.39 9.33
C ILE A 233 -11.72 3.94 10.58
N LEU A 234 -12.14 3.08 11.52
CA LEU A 234 -12.77 3.51 12.77
C LEU A 234 -11.83 4.35 13.64
N GLU A 235 -10.54 4.01 13.67
CA GLU A 235 -9.49 4.78 14.35
C GLU A 235 -9.24 6.14 13.70
N TRP A 236 -9.05 6.16 12.38
CA TRP A 236 -8.94 7.41 11.62
C TRP A 236 -10.18 8.32 11.78
N ALA A 237 -11.36 7.70 11.90
CA ALA A 237 -12.60 8.40 12.15
C ALA A 237 -12.73 8.93 13.59
N GLY A 238 -11.87 8.51 14.52
CA GLY A 238 -11.94 8.86 15.95
C GLY A 238 -13.14 8.21 16.66
N ILE A 239 -13.57 7.05 16.16
CA ILE A 239 -14.73 6.30 16.68
C ILE A 239 -14.26 5.20 17.63
N ALA A 240 -13.14 4.56 17.32
CA ALA A 240 -12.59 3.46 18.11
C ALA A 240 -11.06 3.43 18.08
N GLU A 241 -10.44 2.99 19.17
CA GLU A 241 -9.02 2.68 19.26
C GLU A 241 -8.71 1.29 18.68
N ASN A 242 -7.67 1.23 17.85
CA ASN A 242 -7.26 0.03 17.12
C ASN A 242 -6.30 -0.85 17.94
N GLY A 243 -6.79 -1.45 19.02
CA GLY A 243 -6.00 -2.28 19.94
C GLY A 243 -5.40 -3.57 19.31
N ARG A 244 -4.45 -4.20 20.00
CA ARG A 244 -3.93 -5.52 19.57
C ARG A 244 -4.93 -6.62 19.90
N GLY A 245 -5.59 -7.17 18.87
CA GLY A 245 -6.54 -8.28 19.01
C GLY A 245 -7.96 -7.85 19.41
N GLU A 246 -8.17 -6.56 19.68
CA GLU A 246 -9.45 -5.98 20.05
C GLU A 246 -9.65 -4.61 19.43
N LEU A 247 -10.89 -4.12 19.53
CA LEU A 247 -11.31 -2.79 19.14
C LEU A 247 -12.08 -2.19 20.32
N ILE A 248 -11.82 -0.92 20.66
CA ILE A 248 -12.34 -0.26 21.86
C ILE A 248 -12.96 1.07 21.43
N LEU A 249 -14.18 1.40 21.83
CA LEU A 249 -14.75 2.72 21.53
C LEU A 249 -13.90 3.83 22.15
N ALA A 250 -13.64 4.87 21.36
CA ALA A 250 -12.94 6.06 21.82
C ALA A 250 -13.82 6.83 22.82
N ASP A 251 -13.21 7.40 23.85
CA ASP A 251 -13.95 8.08 24.92
C ASP A 251 -14.72 9.30 24.40
N GLU A 252 -14.12 10.09 23.50
CA GLU A 252 -14.77 11.26 22.88
C GLU A 252 -15.94 10.87 21.97
N TYR A 253 -15.96 9.63 21.48
CA TYR A 253 -17.09 9.11 20.72
C TYR A 253 -18.20 8.60 21.64
N LYS A 254 -17.86 7.97 22.77
CA LYS A 254 -18.84 7.54 23.78
C LYS A 254 -19.65 8.72 24.32
N GLU A 255 -19.05 9.89 24.48
CA GLU A 255 -19.73 11.11 24.90
C GLU A 255 -20.82 11.60 23.92
N LYS A 256 -20.83 11.08 22.68
CA LYS A 256 -21.77 11.45 21.61
C LYS A 256 -22.88 10.41 21.38
N LEU A 257 -22.81 9.25 22.05
CA LEU A 257 -23.79 8.17 21.95
C LEU A 257 -24.96 8.41 22.90
#